data_AF-A0A537PE69-F1
#
_entry.id   AF-A0A537PE69-F1
#
_cell.length_a   1.000
_cell.length_b   1.000
_cell.length_c   1.000
_cell.angle_alpha   90.00
_cell.angle_beta   90.00
_cell.angle_gamma   90.00
#
_symmetry.space_group_name_H-M   'P 1'
#
loop_
_entity.id
_entity.type
_entity.pdbx_description
1 polymer ?
#
loop_
_entity_poly.entity_id
_entity_poly.type
_entity_poly.pdbx_seq_one_letter_code
_entity_poly.pdbx_strand_id
1 'polypeptide(L)' 'MAEIEPVIGAFVHLHEAPDWSQTVLGLPPRKEHINIRIDADVLAWFRQTGRGYQTRMNKVLRAFVESRRHIMGS' A
#
# COMPACT_ATOMS: atom_id res chain seq x y z
N MET A 1 7.59 -16.96 -60.95
CA MET A 1 6.94 -15.76 -60.41
C MET A 1 5.80 -16.22 -59.53
N ALA A 2 6.05 -16.34 -58.23
CA ALA A 2 5.03 -16.57 -57.21
C ALA A 2 5.26 -15.46 -56.19
N GLU A 3 4.30 -14.55 -56.10
CA GLU A 3 4.38 -13.38 -55.24
C GLU A 3 4.19 -13.84 -53.79
N ILE A 4 5.10 -13.43 -52.92
CA ILE A 4 5.03 -13.70 -51.48
C ILE A 4 4.20 -12.56 -50.88
N GLU A 5 2.96 -12.86 -50.52
CA GLU A 5 2.09 -11.94 -49.77
C GLU A 5 2.71 -11.65 -48.38
N PRO A 6 2.83 -10.37 -47.97
CA PRO A 6 3.41 -10.03 -46.68
C PRO A 6 2.39 -10.27 -45.55
N VAL A 7 2.71 -11.18 -44.63
CA VAL A 7 1.89 -11.56 -43.45
C VAL A 7 1.84 -10.49 -42.34
N ILE A 8 1.76 -9.20 -42.70
CA ILE A 8 1.73 -8.09 -41.74
C ILE A 8 0.31 -7.89 -41.16
N GLY A 9 -0.25 -8.95 -40.57
CA GLY A 9 -1.61 -8.95 -40.02
C GLY A 9 -1.73 -9.33 -38.55
N ALA A 10 -0.62 -9.63 -37.84
CA ALA A 10 -0.72 -10.29 -36.53
C ALA A 10 0.15 -9.72 -35.41
N PHE A 11 0.55 -8.44 -35.46
CA PHE A 11 1.21 -7.80 -34.32
C PHE A 11 0.73 -6.37 -34.05
N VAL A 12 -0.57 -6.23 -33.79
CA VAL A 12 -1.08 -5.08 -33.04
C VAL A 12 -2.10 -5.59 -32.02
N HIS A 13 -1.62 -6.24 -30.97
CA HIS A 13 -2.33 -6.23 -29.69
C HIS A 13 -1.73 -5.06 -28.89
N LEU A 14 -2.20 -3.85 -29.18
CA LEU A 14 -2.07 -2.76 -28.22
C LEU A 14 -2.82 -3.23 -26.96
N HIS A 15 -2.10 -3.53 -25.89
CA HIS A 15 -2.71 -3.79 -24.60
C HIS A 15 -3.62 -2.62 -24.29
N GLU A 16 -4.91 -2.93 -24.14
CA GLU A 16 -5.93 -1.97 -23.73
C GLU A 16 -5.42 -1.22 -22.50
N ALA A 17 -5.44 0.12 -22.58
CA ALA A 17 -4.92 0.95 -21.50
C ALA A 17 -5.62 0.56 -20.19
N PRO A 18 -4.90 0.51 -19.06
CA PRO A 18 -5.51 0.11 -17.79
C PRO A 18 -6.77 0.95 -17.53
N ASP A 19 -7.89 0.28 -17.26
CA ASP A 19 -9.14 0.95 -16.92
C ASP A 19 -9.02 1.56 -15.51
N TRP A 20 -8.68 2.85 -15.47
CA TRP A 20 -8.54 3.60 -14.21
C TRP A 20 -9.90 4.00 -13.61
N SER A 21 -11.03 3.73 -14.27
CA SER A 21 -12.38 4.14 -13.82
C SER A 21 -12.82 3.47 -12.51
N GLN A 22 -12.20 2.33 -12.17
CA GLN A 22 -12.47 1.57 -10.94
C GLN A 22 -11.45 1.88 -9.83
N THR A 23 -10.55 2.84 -10.03
CA THR A 23 -9.59 3.24 -9.00
C THR A 23 -10.30 4.03 -7.92
N VAL A 24 -10.79 3.34 -6.89
CA VAL A 24 -11.28 3.98 -5.68
C VAL A 24 -10.04 4.50 -4.93
N LEU A 25 -9.76 5.79 -5.06
CA LEU A 25 -8.81 6.49 -4.18
C LEU A 25 -9.42 6.53 -2.78
N GLY A 26 -9.30 5.42 -2.04
CA GLY A 26 -9.71 5.37 -0.64
C GLY A 26 -8.89 6.39 0.13
N LEU A 27 -9.51 7.51 0.51
CA LEU A 27 -8.88 8.51 1.36
C LEU A 27 -8.34 7.78 2.60
N PRO A 28 -7.06 7.98 2.98
CA PRO A 28 -6.52 7.33 4.16
C PRO A 28 -7.37 7.76 5.37
N PRO A 29 -7.66 6.83 6.29
CA PRO A 29 -8.44 7.15 7.48
C PRO A 29 -7.79 8.31 8.24
N ARG A 30 -8.62 9.22 8.74
CA ARG A 30 -8.15 10.41 9.47
C ARG A 30 -7.31 9.96 10.66
N LYS A 31 -6.13 10.56 10.80
CA LYS A 31 -5.27 10.38 11.97
C LYS A 31 -5.66 11.42 13.00
N GLU A 32 -5.87 11.00 14.23
CA GLU A 32 -6.07 11.91 15.35
C GLU A 32 -4.73 12.35 15.90
N HIS A 33 -4.59 13.65 16.18
CA HIS A 33 -3.41 14.19 16.83
C HIS A 33 -3.67 14.24 18.34
N ILE A 34 -3.05 13.30 19.05
CA ILE A 34 -3.16 13.17 20.50
C ILE A 34 -1.77 13.26 21.14
N ASN A 35 -1.71 13.70 22.39
CA ASN A 35 -0.48 13.68 23.18
C ASN A 35 -0.45 12.39 24.02
N ILE A 36 0.56 11.55 23.78
CA ILE A 36 0.77 10.28 24.49
C ILE A 36 2.19 10.20 25.04
N ARG A 37 2.36 9.50 26.16
CA ARG A 37 3.69 9.18 26.70
C ARG A 37 4.10 7.78 26.24
N ILE A 38 5.35 7.65 25.82
CA ILE A 38 5.97 6.39 25.36
C ILE A 38 7.27 6.23 26.13
N ASP A 39 7.61 5.00 26.52
CA ASP A 39 8.86 4.69 27.19
C ASP A 39 10.07 5.13 26.33
N ALA A 40 11.12 5.60 27.01
CA ALA A 40 12.25 6.25 26.37
C ALA A 40 13.04 5.31 25.45
N ASP A 41 13.20 4.06 25.86
CA ASP A 41 13.86 3.00 25.12
C ASP A 41 13.09 2.60 23.85
N VAL A 42 11.77 2.46 23.96
CA VAL A 42 10.87 2.19 22.83
C VAL A 42 10.96 3.33 21.82
N LEU A 43 10.88 4.58 22.29
CA LEU A 43 10.99 5.75 21.41
C LEU A 43 12.38 5.81 20.74
N ALA A 44 13.45 5.52 21.48
CA ALA A 44 14.80 5.50 20.96
C ALA A 44 14.96 4.44 19.86
N TRP A 45 14.40 3.24 20.06
CA TRP A 45 14.41 2.18 19.05
C TRP A 45 13.74 2.62 17.75
N PHE A 46 12.55 3.21 17.82
CA PHE A 46 11.86 3.68 16.62
C PHE A 46 12.62 4.81 15.92
N ARG A 47 13.23 5.74 16.68
CA ARG A 47 14.01 6.86 16.12
C ARG A 47 15.25 6.40 15.35
N GLN A 48 15.89 5.30 15.76
CA GLN A 48 17.02 4.70 15.02
C GLN A 48 16.64 4.30 13.59
N THR A 49 15.35 4.03 13.34
CA THR A 49 14.86 3.66 12.01
C THR A 49 14.74 4.84 11.02
N GLY A 50 15.08 6.06 11.46
CA GLY A 50 15.17 7.25 10.63
C GLY A 50 13.84 7.98 10.38
N ARG A 51 13.77 8.69 9.24
CA ARG A 51 12.59 9.48 8.84
C ARG A 51 11.36 8.58 8.77
N GLY A 52 10.25 9.04 9.36
CA GLY A 52 8.98 8.31 9.35
C GLY A 52 8.81 7.30 10.49
N TYR A 53 9.65 7.36 11.54
CA TYR A 53 9.50 6.51 12.73
C TYR A 53 8.08 6.56 13.32
N GLN A 54 7.40 7.71 13.32
CA GLN A 54 6.01 7.85 13.79
C GLN A 54 5.04 7.03 12.91
N THR A 55 5.21 7.07 11.59
CA THR A 55 4.41 6.25 10.66
C THR A 55 4.65 4.77 10.91
N ARG A 56 5.90 4.36 11.19
CA ARG A 56 6.23 2.97 11.51
C ARG A 56 5.63 2.54 12.85
N MET A 57 5.73 3.37 13.88
CA MET A 57 5.09 3.15 15.18
C MET A 57 3.57 2.99 15.02
N ASN A 58 2.92 3.86 14.25
CA ASN A 58 1.49 3.74 13.97
C ASN A 58 1.11 2.44 13.23
N LYS A 59 1.94 1.96 12.30
CA LYS A 59 1.72 0.67 11.62
C LYS A 59 1.75 -0.50 12.60
N VAL A 60 2.70 -0.50 13.54
CA VAL A 60 2.81 -1.54 14.58
C VAL A 60 1.56 -1.54 15.47
N LEU A 61 1.13 -0.36 15.95
CA LEU A 61 -0.08 -0.24 16.76
C LEU A 61 -1.32 -0.73 16.00
N ARG A 62 -1.45 -0.39 14.71
CA ARG A 62 -2.56 -0.88 13.87
C ARG A 62 -2.55 -2.40 13.73
N ALA A 63 -1.40 -3.00 13.45
CA ALA A 63 -1.28 -4.45 13.31
C ALA A 63 -1.66 -5.18 14.61
N PHE A 64 -1.26 -4.64 15.77
CA PHE A 64 -1.63 -5.17 17.07
C PHE A 64 -3.14 -5.09 17.35
N VAL A 65 -3.79 -3.98 17.00
CA VAL A 65 -5.25 -3.84 17.15
C VAL A 65 -5.99 -4.81 16.24
N GLU A 66 -5.54 -4.96 14.99
CA GLU A 66 -6.15 -5.87 14.03
C GLU A 66 -6.06 -7.33 14.47
N SER A 67 -4.88 -7.75 14.93
CA SER A 67 -4.70 -9.12 15.44
C SER A 67 -5.60 -9.43 16.63
N ARG A 68 -5.85 -8.45 17.52
CA ARG A 68 -6.78 -8.62 18.64
C ARG A 68 -8.24 -8.59 18.23
N ARG A 69 -8.60 -7.76 17.25
CA ARG A 69 -9.97 -7.68 16.74
C ARG A 69 -10.43 -9.01 16.14
N HIS A 70 -9.53 -9.69 15.42
CA HIS A 70 -9.78 -11.01 14.88
C HIS A 70 -10.06 -12.08 15.96
N ILE A 71 -9.50 -11.94 17.16
CA ILE A 71 -9.67 -12.92 18.25
C ILE A 71 -11.03 -12.76 18.97
N MET A 72 -11.63 -11.56 18.93
CA MET A 72 -12.89 -11.25 19.62
C MET A 72 -14.13 -11.29 18.72
N GLY A 73 -13.95 -11.56 17.43
CA GLY A 73 -15.03 -11.64 16.44
C GLY A 73 -15.31 -13.05 15.91
N SER A 74 -14.81 -14.10 16.58
CA SER A 74 -15.00 -15.51 16.18
C SER A 74 -15.57 -16.36 17.30
#